data_AF-I6CSX5-F1
#
_entry.id   AF-I6CSX5-F1
#
_cell.length_a   1.000
_cell.length_b   1.000
_cell.length_c   1.000
_cell.angle_alpha   90.00
_cell.angle_beta   90.00
_cell.angle_gamma   90.00
#
_symmetry.space_group_name_H-M   'P 1'
#
loop_
_entity.id
_entity.type
_entity.pdbx_description
1 polymer ?
#
loop_
_entity_poly.entity_id
_entity_poly.type
_entity_poly.pdbx_seq_one_letter_code
_entity_poly.pdbx_strand_id
1 'polypeptide(L)'
;MGVEDGSHGVVNVTDKGHWNFLGTGEAFRYIYIGDAGDGELNVSREGKVDSGIINAGMKETGTGNITVKDKNSVITNLGTNLGYDGHGEMDISNEGLVVSNGGSSLGYGETGVGNVSITTGGMWEVNKNVYTTIGVAGVGNLNISDGGKFVSQNITFLGDKASGIGTLNLMDATSSFDTV
;
A
#
# COMPACT_ATOMS: atom_id res chain seq x y z
N MET A 1 6.58 6.11 11.86
CA MET A 1 6.66 4.92 12.73
C MET A 1 7.93 4.18 12.34
N GLY A 2 8.73 3.69 13.30
CA GLY A 2 10.03 3.09 12.99
C GLY A 2 11.01 4.07 12.34
N VAL A 3 11.34 5.17 13.02
CA VAL A 3 12.12 6.27 12.43
C VAL A 3 13.60 5.90 12.25
N GLU A 4 14.20 5.38 13.32
CA GLU A 4 15.62 5.01 13.36
C GLU A 4 15.79 3.49 13.27
N ASP A 5 16.98 3.05 12.85
CA ASP A 5 17.32 1.63 12.81
C ASP A 5 17.15 0.98 14.19
N GLY A 6 16.55 -0.21 14.21
CA GLY A 6 16.15 -0.93 15.42
C GLY A 6 14.98 -0.32 16.21
N SER A 7 14.41 0.82 15.77
CA SER A 7 13.19 1.37 16.39
C SER A 7 11.94 0.72 15.82
N HIS A 8 10.90 0.59 16.65
CA HIS A 8 9.63 -0.02 16.25
C HIS A 8 8.45 0.88 16.63
N GLY A 9 7.50 1.08 15.71
CA GLY A 9 6.30 1.88 15.95
C GLY A 9 5.04 1.26 15.36
N VAL A 10 3.96 1.25 16.12
CA VAL A 10 2.68 0.64 15.73
C VAL A 10 1.56 1.66 15.87
N VAL A 11 0.68 1.71 14.87
CA VAL A 11 -0.61 2.40 14.95
C VAL A 11 -1.74 1.42 14.68
N ASN A 12 -2.69 1.35 15.61
CA ASN A 12 -3.91 0.57 15.46
C ASN A 12 -5.11 1.53 15.35
N VAL A 13 -5.81 1.49 14.21
CA VAL A 13 -7.04 2.23 13.99
C VAL A 13 -8.17 1.23 13.89
N THR A 14 -8.86 1.05 15.02
CA THR A 14 -9.83 -0.03 15.17
C THR A 14 -11.09 0.44 15.89
N ASP A 15 -12.14 -0.39 15.90
CA ASP A 15 -13.38 -0.10 16.62
C ASP A 15 -14.00 1.24 16.23
N LYS A 16 -14.12 1.48 14.93
CA LYS A 16 -14.61 2.75 14.36
C LYS A 16 -13.74 3.96 14.66
N GLY A 17 -12.51 3.74 15.16
CA GLY A 17 -11.51 4.79 15.28
C GLY A 17 -11.22 5.44 13.93
N HIS A 18 -10.87 6.72 13.95
CA HIS A 18 -10.58 7.49 12.75
C HIS A 18 -9.30 8.30 12.92
N TRP A 19 -8.30 8.01 12.09
CA TRP A 19 -7.08 8.79 12.01
C TRP A 19 -7.10 9.67 10.75
N ASN A 20 -7.38 10.96 10.93
CA ASN A 20 -7.32 11.93 9.84
C ASN A 20 -5.96 12.67 9.84
N PHE A 21 -5.18 12.41 8.80
CA PHE A 21 -3.84 12.90 8.56
C PHE A 21 -3.67 13.49 7.14
N LEU A 22 -4.74 14.02 6.54
CA LEU A 22 -4.70 14.61 5.19
C LEU A 22 -3.92 15.93 5.08
N GLY A 23 -3.62 16.59 6.20
CA GLY A 23 -3.14 17.97 6.15
C GLY A 23 -4.28 18.98 6.06
N THR A 24 -3.97 20.25 6.27
CA THR A 24 -4.86 21.38 5.98
C THR A 24 -4.11 22.33 5.05
N GLY A 25 -4.74 22.79 3.97
CA GLY A 25 -4.09 23.64 2.96
C GLY A 25 -3.25 22.83 1.96
N GLU A 26 -2.17 23.42 1.42
CA GLU A 26 -1.36 22.80 0.35
C GLU A 26 -0.22 21.88 0.84
N ALA A 27 -0.10 21.67 2.15
CA ALA A 27 0.94 20.81 2.70
C ALA A 27 0.51 19.34 2.66
N PHE A 28 1.00 18.59 1.67
CA PHE A 28 0.91 17.13 1.66
C PHE A 28 1.61 16.56 2.90
N ARG A 29 0.90 15.75 3.67
CA ARG A 29 1.48 15.03 4.80
C ARG A 29 1.85 13.62 4.38
N TYR A 30 3.06 13.21 4.76
CA TYR A 30 3.55 11.86 4.54
C TYR A 30 3.39 11.05 5.81
N ILE A 31 2.87 9.84 5.68
CA ILE A 31 2.99 8.82 6.73
C ILE A 31 4.16 7.93 6.33
N TYR A 32 5.18 7.87 7.18
CA TYR A 32 6.28 6.91 7.06
C TYR A 32 6.04 5.73 7.99
N ILE A 33 6.00 4.53 7.41
CA ILE A 33 5.81 3.25 8.11
C ILE A 33 7.11 2.46 7.90
N GLY A 34 7.96 2.42 8.92
CA GLY A 34 9.32 1.89 8.78
C GLY A 34 10.16 2.81 7.90
N ASP A 35 10.63 3.93 8.45
CA ASP A 35 11.56 4.81 7.76
C ASP A 35 12.94 4.14 7.67
N ALA A 36 13.67 4.05 8.78
CA ALA A 36 14.88 3.22 8.91
C ALA A 36 14.69 1.99 9.80
N GLY A 37 13.63 1.95 10.63
CA GLY A 37 13.30 0.82 11.49
C GLY A 37 12.00 0.15 11.07
N ASP A 38 11.27 -0.39 12.04
CA ASP A 38 10.03 -1.14 11.81
C ASP A 38 8.78 -0.30 12.08
N GLY A 39 7.83 -0.33 11.15
CA GLY A 39 6.54 0.35 11.30
C GLY A 39 5.36 -0.56 10.98
N GLU A 40 4.27 -0.40 11.72
CA GLU A 40 3.02 -1.09 11.47
C GLU A 40 1.83 -0.12 11.47
N LEU A 41 0.95 -0.26 10.48
CA LEU A 41 -0.36 0.39 10.45
C LEU A 41 -1.45 -0.66 10.29
N ASN A 42 -2.24 -0.86 11.34
CA ASN A 42 -3.33 -1.82 11.38
C ASN A 42 -4.68 -1.11 11.38
N VAL A 43 -5.49 -1.34 10.35
CA VAL A 43 -6.84 -0.78 10.19
C VAL A 43 -7.84 -1.94 10.16
N SER A 44 -8.67 -2.04 11.19
CA SER A 44 -9.63 -3.15 11.32
C SER A 44 -10.90 -2.76 12.05
N ARG A 45 -11.92 -3.64 12.07
CA ARG A 45 -13.17 -3.42 12.83
C ARG A 45 -13.77 -2.02 12.60
N GLU A 46 -14.01 -1.71 11.33
CA GLU A 46 -14.56 -0.44 10.85
C GLU A 46 -13.67 0.81 11.08
N GLY A 47 -12.38 0.62 11.41
CA GLY A 47 -11.41 1.71 11.52
C GLY A 47 -11.17 2.44 10.20
N LYS A 48 -10.83 3.73 10.28
CA LYS A 48 -10.64 4.60 9.10
C LYS A 48 -9.34 5.40 9.17
N VAL A 49 -8.61 5.47 8.08
CA VAL A 49 -7.46 6.36 7.92
C VAL A 49 -7.67 7.23 6.70
N ASP A 50 -7.54 8.54 6.88
CA ASP A 50 -7.44 9.48 5.76
C ASP A 50 -6.05 10.10 5.79
N SER A 51 -5.26 10.02 4.72
CA SER A 51 -3.87 10.52 4.74
C SER A 51 -3.46 11.16 3.42
N GLY A 52 -2.33 11.90 3.45
CA GLY A 52 -1.59 12.16 2.22
C GLY A 52 -0.93 10.89 1.69
N ILE A 53 0.33 10.98 1.25
CA ILE A 53 1.05 9.81 0.73
C ILE A 53 1.53 8.92 1.87
N ILE A 54 1.39 7.61 1.72
CA ILE A 54 1.97 6.62 2.63
C ILE A 54 3.23 6.04 1.98
N ASN A 55 4.35 6.06 2.70
CA ASN A 55 5.57 5.35 2.34
C ASN A 55 5.83 4.26 3.38
N ALA A 56 5.93 3.01 2.94
CA ALA A 56 6.29 1.87 3.78
C ALA A 56 7.64 1.30 3.33
N GLY A 57 8.59 1.15 4.26
CA GLY A 57 9.97 0.74 3.95
C GLY A 57 10.73 1.83 3.18
N MET A 58 10.96 2.97 3.83
CA MET A 58 11.54 4.15 3.16
C MET A 58 13.02 3.96 2.82
N LYS A 59 13.86 3.64 3.80
CA LYS A 59 15.31 3.43 3.65
C LYS A 59 15.61 1.94 3.59
N GLU A 60 16.81 1.57 3.15
CA GLU A 60 17.25 0.17 2.99
C GLU A 60 16.99 -0.74 4.20
N THR A 61 17.14 -0.21 5.43
CA THR A 61 16.88 -0.96 6.68
C THR A 61 15.42 -0.91 7.12
N GLY A 62 14.62 -0.03 6.55
CA GLY A 62 13.23 0.20 6.93
C GLY A 62 12.31 -0.93 6.50
N THR A 63 11.47 -1.40 7.42
CA THR A 63 10.41 -2.37 7.15
C THR A 63 9.05 -1.78 7.55
N GLY A 64 8.14 -1.68 6.60
CA GLY A 64 6.81 -1.12 6.82
C GLY A 64 5.71 -2.11 6.48
N ASN A 65 4.82 -2.40 7.44
CA ASN A 65 3.70 -3.30 7.26
C ASN A 65 2.37 -2.55 7.39
N ILE A 66 1.47 -2.78 6.44
CA ILE A 66 0.11 -2.21 6.44
C ILE A 66 -0.87 -3.37 6.41
N THR A 67 -1.81 -3.41 7.36
CA THR A 67 -2.92 -4.37 7.34
C THR A 67 -4.24 -3.63 7.31
N VAL A 68 -5.07 -3.91 6.32
CA VAL A 68 -6.44 -3.43 6.21
C VAL A 68 -7.38 -4.62 6.14
N LYS A 69 -8.14 -4.86 7.21
CA LYS A 69 -9.00 -6.05 7.31
C LYS A 69 -10.36 -5.74 7.87
N ASP A 70 -11.31 -6.61 7.56
CA ASP A 70 -12.70 -6.53 7.95
C ASP A 70 -13.50 -5.50 7.15
N LYS A 71 -14.77 -5.82 6.95
CA LYS A 71 -15.72 -4.95 6.25
C LYS A 71 -15.76 -3.55 6.86
N ASN A 72 -15.81 -2.54 6.00
CA ASN A 72 -15.85 -1.11 6.35
C ASN A 72 -14.57 -0.56 7.01
N SER A 73 -13.49 -1.34 7.08
CA SER A 73 -12.18 -0.78 7.39
C SER A 73 -11.55 -0.19 6.14
N VAL A 74 -11.21 1.10 6.21
CA VAL A 74 -10.87 1.89 5.03
C VAL A 74 -9.61 2.71 5.24
N ILE A 75 -8.69 2.65 4.28
CA ILE A 75 -7.66 3.69 4.10
C ILE A 75 -8.00 4.50 2.85
N THR A 76 -8.14 5.81 2.98
CA THR A 76 -8.19 6.75 1.86
C THR A 76 -6.91 7.58 1.86
N ASN A 77 -6.13 7.53 0.79
CA ASN A 77 -4.86 8.24 0.73
C ASN A 77 -4.64 8.96 -0.61
N LEU A 78 -3.55 9.75 -0.69
CA LEU A 78 -3.12 10.39 -1.93
C LEU A 78 -2.08 9.55 -2.69
N GLY A 79 -1.89 8.29 -2.34
CA GLY A 79 -0.90 7.40 -2.93
C GLY A 79 -0.24 6.49 -1.89
N THR A 80 0.19 5.32 -2.33
CA THR A 80 0.88 4.32 -1.51
C THR A 80 2.16 3.90 -2.21
N ASN A 81 3.31 4.07 -1.55
CA ASN A 81 4.60 3.55 -2.00
C ASN A 81 5.06 2.47 -1.01
N LEU A 82 5.26 1.25 -1.51
CA LEU A 82 5.74 0.12 -0.72
C LEU A 82 7.12 -0.30 -1.22
N GLY A 83 8.07 -0.36 -0.30
CA GLY A 83 9.48 -0.58 -0.60
C GLY A 83 10.03 0.57 -1.40
N TYR A 84 10.27 1.72 -0.76
CA TYR A 84 10.93 2.84 -1.42
C TYR A 84 12.38 2.45 -1.70
N ASP A 85 13.24 2.37 -0.69
CA ASP A 85 14.54 1.67 -0.76
C ASP A 85 14.59 0.45 0.17
N GLY A 86 13.62 0.30 1.07
CA GLY A 86 13.51 -0.82 2.01
C GLY A 86 12.41 -1.82 1.64
N HIS A 87 11.79 -2.40 2.66
CA HIS A 87 10.75 -3.42 2.51
C HIS A 87 9.39 -2.86 2.93
N GLY A 88 8.43 -2.88 2.01
CA GLY A 88 7.05 -2.48 2.28
C GLY A 88 6.08 -3.61 1.96
N GLU A 89 5.17 -3.90 2.88
CA GLU A 89 4.12 -4.90 2.71
C GLU A 89 2.74 -4.32 3.01
N MET A 90 1.74 -4.71 2.22
CA MET A 90 0.34 -4.36 2.45
C MET A 90 -0.58 -5.56 2.25
N ASP A 91 -1.31 -5.92 3.30
CA ASP A 91 -2.35 -6.94 3.27
C ASP A 91 -3.74 -6.31 3.32
N ILE A 92 -4.59 -6.66 2.35
CA ILE A 92 -5.98 -6.23 2.28
C ILE A 92 -6.86 -7.47 2.28
N SER A 93 -7.66 -7.67 3.32
CA SER A 93 -8.42 -8.91 3.51
C SER A 93 -9.81 -8.70 4.09
N ASN A 94 -10.65 -9.73 4.03
CA ASN A 94 -11.97 -9.78 4.66
C ASN A 94 -12.84 -8.55 4.35
N GLU A 95 -12.96 -8.18 3.07
CA GLU A 95 -13.69 -6.99 2.61
C GLU A 95 -13.13 -5.62 3.08
N GLY A 96 -11.88 -5.57 3.53
CA GLY A 96 -11.15 -4.33 3.77
C GLY A 96 -10.89 -3.54 2.47
N LEU A 97 -10.77 -2.21 2.57
CA LEU A 97 -10.67 -1.33 1.40
C LEU A 97 -9.52 -0.32 1.52
N VAL A 98 -8.71 -0.23 0.47
CA VAL A 98 -7.75 0.86 0.26
C VAL A 98 -8.18 1.66 -0.96
N VAL A 99 -8.24 2.98 -0.84
CA VAL A 99 -8.53 3.92 -1.92
C VAL A 99 -7.36 4.89 -2.07
N SER A 100 -6.65 4.80 -3.18
CA SER A 100 -5.52 5.68 -3.51
C SER A 100 -5.90 6.71 -4.56
N ASN A 101 -5.96 7.98 -4.14
CA ASN A 101 -6.32 9.11 -4.99
C ASN A 101 -5.13 9.74 -5.74
N GLY A 102 -3.92 9.25 -5.51
CA GLY A 102 -2.74 9.60 -6.30
C GLY A 102 -1.91 8.36 -6.66
N GLY A 103 -0.81 8.59 -7.39
CA GLY A 103 0.03 7.53 -7.92
C GLY A 103 0.59 6.63 -6.82
N SER A 104 0.70 5.34 -7.12
CA SER A 104 1.21 4.33 -6.19
C SER A 104 2.34 3.54 -6.83
N SER A 105 3.24 2.99 -5.99
CA SER A 105 4.37 2.20 -6.48
C SER A 105 4.73 1.06 -5.55
N LEU A 106 5.15 -0.07 -6.13
CA LEU A 106 5.73 -1.21 -5.44
C LEU A 106 7.17 -1.40 -5.92
N GLY A 107 8.15 -1.39 -5.01
CA GLY A 107 9.57 -1.50 -5.34
C GLY A 107 10.10 -0.28 -6.11
N TYR A 108 10.18 0.87 -5.44
CA TYR A 108 10.50 2.16 -6.07
C TYR A 108 11.98 2.28 -6.48
N GLY A 109 12.88 2.14 -5.52
CA GLY A 109 14.34 2.19 -5.64
C GLY A 109 14.94 0.83 -5.94
N GLU A 110 16.22 0.78 -6.31
CA GLU A 110 16.88 -0.45 -6.80
C GLU A 110 16.91 -1.57 -5.76
N THR A 111 16.96 -1.22 -4.47
CA THR A 111 16.89 -2.15 -3.34
C THR A 111 15.46 -2.34 -2.81
N GLY A 112 14.53 -1.52 -3.27
CA GLY A 112 13.16 -1.47 -2.77
C GLY A 112 12.38 -2.74 -3.12
N VAL A 113 11.73 -3.32 -2.11
CA VAL A 113 10.84 -4.47 -2.26
C VAL A 113 9.45 -4.12 -1.76
N GLY A 114 8.48 -4.07 -2.67
CA GLY A 114 7.07 -3.80 -2.37
C GLY A 114 6.20 -5.03 -2.62
N ASN A 115 5.48 -5.49 -1.60
CA ASN A 115 4.57 -6.62 -1.72
C ASN A 115 3.15 -6.22 -1.32
N VAL A 116 2.17 -6.67 -2.10
CA VAL A 116 0.75 -6.51 -1.80
C VAL A 116 0.05 -7.85 -1.91
N SER A 117 -0.75 -8.18 -0.91
CA SER A 117 -1.67 -9.32 -0.95
C SER A 117 -3.10 -8.83 -0.79
N ILE A 118 -3.96 -9.14 -1.75
CA ILE A 118 -5.40 -8.84 -1.70
C ILE A 118 -6.16 -10.16 -1.68
N THR A 119 -6.81 -10.44 -0.56
CA THR A 119 -7.42 -11.76 -0.28
C THR A 119 -8.83 -11.59 0.29
N THR A 120 -9.62 -12.67 0.27
CA THR A 120 -10.93 -12.76 0.96
C THR A 120 -11.83 -11.55 0.71
N GLY A 121 -12.03 -11.19 -0.56
CA GLY A 121 -12.85 -10.05 -0.96
C GLY A 121 -12.31 -8.66 -0.63
N GLY A 122 -11.07 -8.54 -0.14
CA GLY A 122 -10.37 -7.27 0.02
C GLY A 122 -10.23 -6.52 -1.30
N MET A 123 -10.05 -5.21 -1.23
CA MET A 123 -10.01 -4.36 -2.42
C MET A 123 -9.02 -3.22 -2.32
N TRP A 124 -8.27 -3.00 -3.39
CA TRP A 124 -7.49 -1.78 -3.60
C TRP A 124 -7.98 -1.06 -4.86
N GLU A 125 -8.52 0.14 -4.68
CA GLU A 125 -8.96 1.02 -5.75
C GLU A 125 -7.95 2.17 -5.94
N VAL A 126 -7.54 2.39 -7.19
CA VAL A 126 -6.66 3.50 -7.57
C VAL A 126 -7.42 4.44 -8.51
N ASN A 127 -7.35 5.72 -8.19
CA ASN A 127 -8.12 6.76 -8.88
C ASN A 127 -7.79 6.83 -10.38
N LYS A 128 -8.83 7.19 -11.13
CA LYS A 128 -9.00 7.22 -12.58
C LYS A 128 -7.96 8.02 -13.36
N ASN A 129 -7.19 8.90 -12.72
CA ASN A 129 -6.23 9.80 -13.39
C ASN A 129 -4.76 9.54 -13.03
N VAL A 130 -4.46 8.49 -12.24
CA VAL A 130 -3.10 8.19 -11.79
C VAL A 130 -2.71 6.74 -12.06
N TYR A 131 -1.41 6.48 -12.13
CA TYR A 131 -0.85 5.17 -12.46
C TYR A 131 -0.40 4.43 -11.21
N THR A 132 -0.38 3.09 -11.30
CA THR A 132 0.32 2.23 -10.35
C THR A 132 1.49 1.57 -11.07
N THR A 133 2.69 1.66 -10.52
CA THR A 133 3.85 0.95 -11.06
C THR A 133 4.25 -0.17 -10.12
N ILE A 134 4.37 -1.38 -10.64
CA ILE A 134 4.81 -2.56 -9.91
C ILE A 134 6.20 -2.92 -10.44
N GLY A 135 7.21 -2.80 -9.58
CA GLY A 135 8.62 -2.87 -9.96
C GLY A 135 9.05 -1.62 -10.71
N VAL A 136 9.31 -0.52 -10.00
CA VAL A 136 9.83 0.71 -10.61
C VAL A 136 11.30 0.51 -10.98
N ALA A 137 12.19 0.55 -10.00
CA ALA A 137 13.60 0.18 -10.14
C ALA A 137 13.94 -1.10 -9.36
N GLY A 138 13.12 -1.45 -8.36
CA GLY A 138 13.28 -2.63 -7.53
C GLY A 138 12.25 -3.70 -7.86
N VAL A 139 11.87 -4.46 -6.84
CA VAL A 139 10.96 -5.59 -6.97
C VAL A 139 9.57 -5.23 -6.44
N GLY A 140 8.56 -5.29 -7.31
CA GLY A 140 7.16 -5.13 -6.92
C GLY A 140 6.38 -6.41 -7.17
N ASN A 141 5.58 -6.84 -6.20
CA ASN A 141 4.68 -7.98 -6.33
C ASN A 141 3.27 -7.62 -5.89
N LEU A 142 2.29 -7.87 -6.75
CA LEU A 142 0.87 -7.78 -6.43
C LEU A 142 0.23 -9.17 -6.58
N ASN A 143 -0.20 -9.73 -5.45
CA ASN A 143 -0.83 -11.02 -5.35
C ASN A 143 -2.32 -10.86 -5.05
N ILE A 144 -3.17 -11.45 -5.88
CA ILE A 144 -4.62 -11.41 -5.74
C ILE A 144 -5.14 -12.83 -5.70
N SER A 145 -5.92 -13.14 -4.66
CA SER A 145 -6.53 -14.45 -4.41
C SER A 145 -7.84 -14.31 -3.63
N ASP A 146 -8.58 -15.40 -3.46
CA ASP A 146 -9.77 -15.56 -2.63
C ASP A 146 -10.81 -14.43 -2.83
N GLY A 147 -11.04 -14.05 -4.09
CA GLY A 147 -12.00 -13.01 -4.46
C GLY A 147 -11.54 -11.57 -4.23
N GLY A 148 -10.26 -11.38 -3.90
CA GLY A 148 -9.62 -10.06 -3.83
C GLY A 148 -9.63 -9.33 -5.17
N LYS A 149 -9.56 -7.99 -5.11
CA LYS A 149 -9.68 -7.14 -6.30
C LYS A 149 -8.70 -5.98 -6.30
N PHE A 150 -8.07 -5.76 -7.45
CA PHE A 150 -7.36 -4.53 -7.75
C PHE A 150 -8.09 -3.77 -8.86
N VAL A 151 -8.47 -2.52 -8.60
CA VAL A 151 -9.23 -1.70 -9.54
C VAL A 151 -8.40 -0.49 -9.92
N SER A 152 -8.02 -0.37 -11.19
CA SER A 152 -7.26 0.77 -11.70
C SER A 152 -7.61 1.05 -13.14
N GLN A 153 -7.96 2.29 -13.47
CA GLN A 153 -8.31 2.64 -14.85
C GLN A 153 -7.10 2.88 -15.76
N ASN A 154 -6.00 3.39 -15.20
CA ASN A 154 -4.81 3.68 -15.98
C ASN A 154 -3.83 2.50 -15.93
N ILE A 155 -2.98 2.45 -16.95
CA ILE A 155 -2.02 1.39 -17.17
C ILE A 155 -1.20 1.12 -15.89
N THR A 156 -1.18 -0.14 -15.48
CA THR A 156 -0.20 -0.64 -14.53
C THR A 156 1.09 -0.95 -15.27
N PHE A 157 2.19 -0.30 -14.91
CA PHE A 157 3.51 -0.67 -15.45
C PHE A 157 4.06 -1.84 -14.63
N LEU A 158 4.51 -2.90 -15.30
CA LEU A 158 5.22 -4.03 -14.69
C LEU A 158 6.67 -3.97 -15.15
N GLY A 159 7.59 -3.55 -14.28
CA GLY A 159 8.99 -3.32 -14.63
C GLY A 159 9.20 -2.03 -15.44
N ASP A 160 9.37 -0.89 -14.77
CA ASP A 160 9.51 0.43 -15.41
C ASP A 160 10.95 0.73 -15.85
N LYS A 161 11.92 0.66 -14.93
CA LYS A 161 13.34 0.88 -15.21
C LYS A 161 14.04 -0.43 -15.59
N ALA A 162 15.26 -0.33 -16.10
CA ALA A 162 16.04 -1.48 -16.55
C ALA A 162 16.26 -2.58 -15.49
N SER A 163 16.30 -2.20 -14.20
CA SER A 163 16.41 -3.12 -13.06
C SER A 163 15.05 -3.53 -12.46
N GLY A 164 13.96 -2.87 -12.86
CA GLY A 164 12.64 -3.05 -12.28
C GLY A 164 12.04 -4.40 -12.62
N ILE A 165 11.56 -5.11 -11.59
CA ILE A 165 10.89 -6.40 -11.73
C ILE A 165 9.49 -6.26 -11.15
N GLY A 166 8.48 -6.32 -12.01
CA GLY A 166 7.08 -6.26 -11.62
C GLY A 166 6.38 -7.60 -11.83
N THR A 167 5.72 -8.10 -10.78
CA THR A 167 4.90 -9.32 -10.84
C THR A 167 3.46 -9.02 -10.45
N LEU A 168 2.51 -9.44 -11.29
CA LEU A 168 1.08 -9.48 -10.97
C LEU A 168 0.60 -10.93 -11.04
N ASN A 169 0.11 -11.44 -9.91
CA ASN A 169 -0.42 -12.79 -9.80
C ASN A 169 -1.93 -12.75 -9.54
N LEU A 170 -2.72 -13.33 -10.43
CA LEU A 170 -4.14 -13.64 -10.25
C LEU A 170 -4.25 -15.15 -9.99
N MET A 171 -4.49 -15.53 -8.74
CA MET A 171 -4.20 -16.91 -8.29
C MET A 171 -5.41 -17.85 -8.39
N ASP A 172 -6.62 -17.33 -8.58
CA ASP A 172 -7.83 -18.14 -8.73
C ASP A 172 -8.88 -17.46 -9.62
N ALA A 173 -9.97 -18.19 -9.91
CA ALA A 173 -11.05 -17.76 -10.80
C ALA A 173 -11.86 -16.54 -10.27
N THR A 174 -11.67 -16.16 -9.00
CA THR A 174 -12.38 -15.04 -8.37
C THR A 174 -11.50 -13.81 -8.19
N SER A 175 -10.20 -13.93 -8.40
CA SER A 175 -9.24 -12.84 -8.41
C SER A 175 -9.50 -11.92 -9.61
N SER A 176 -9.60 -10.61 -9.40
CA SER A 176 -9.79 -9.67 -10.52
C SER A 176 -8.82 -8.48 -10.51
N PHE A 177 -8.40 -8.12 -11.72
CA PHE A 177 -7.84 -6.82 -12.05
C PHE A 177 -8.78 -6.12 -13.03
N ASP A 178 -9.46 -5.08 -12.56
CA ASP A 178 -10.52 -4.42 -13.32
C ASP A 178 -10.12 -2.99 -13.72
N THR A 179 -10.19 -2.70 -15.03
CA THR A 179 -10.15 -1.33 -15.55
C THR A 179 -11.58 -0.82 -15.68
N VAL A 180 -12.04 -0.02 -14.72
CA VAL A 180 -13.38 0.61 -14.77
C VAL A 180 -13.40 1.89 -15.57
#